data_AF-A0A5P3MR80-F1
#
_entry.id   AF-A0A5P3MR80-F1
#
_cell.length_a   1.000
_cell.length_b   1.000
_cell.length_c   1.000
_cell.angle_alpha   90.00
_cell.angle_beta   90.00
_cell.angle_gamma   90.00
#
_symmetry.space_group_name_H-M   'P 1'
#
loop_
_entity.id
_entity.type
_entity.pdbx_description
1 polymer ?
#
loop_
_entity_poly.entity_id
_entity_poly.type
_entity_poly.pdbx_seq_one_letter_code
_entity_poly.pdbx_strand_id
1 'polypeptide(L)'
;MKQHDLAAFFQTVADIEKNYEHLAKQEGVGYVEPAVFHMLWHYAPCLQKNIAHIWQLPKQTVNNHCKTLLEKGLITAVQGDDKREKLLVLSEQGKAFCRPLMEKLAHIEQQALAIVE
;
A
#
# COMPACT_ATOMS: atom_id res chain seq x y z
N MET A 1 -14.83 -24.05 -0.69
CA MET A 1 -14.43 -23.49 0.61
C MET A 1 -15.36 -24.00 1.69
N LYS A 2 -14.82 -24.64 2.73
CA LYS A 2 -15.60 -25.06 3.89
C LYS A 2 -15.86 -23.83 4.78
N GLN A 3 -16.89 -23.90 5.63
CA GLN A 3 -17.34 -22.79 6.48
C GLN A 3 -16.27 -22.30 7.49
N HIS A 4 -15.27 -23.13 7.81
CA HIS A 4 -14.10 -22.76 8.62
C HIS A 4 -13.07 -21.87 7.87
N ASP A 5 -12.93 -22.03 6.56
CA ASP A 5 -11.95 -21.29 5.74
C ASP A 5 -12.32 -19.81 5.64
N LEU A 6 -13.61 -19.51 5.68
CA LEU A 6 -14.14 -18.16 5.51
C LEU A 6 -13.90 -17.29 6.76
N ALA A 7 -14.03 -17.87 7.95
CA ALA A 7 -13.78 -17.15 9.21
C ALA A 7 -12.29 -16.78 9.36
N ALA A 8 -11.39 -17.69 9.00
CA ALA A 8 -9.96 -17.44 9.00
C ALA A 8 -9.58 -16.35 7.97
N PHE A 9 -10.14 -16.42 6.76
CA PHE A 9 -9.96 -15.37 5.74
C PHE A 9 -10.42 -13.99 6.24
N PHE A 10 -11.61 -13.88 6.86
CA PHE A 10 -12.09 -12.60 7.37
C PHE A 10 -11.25 -12.08 8.55
N GLN A 11 -10.75 -12.97 9.42
CA GLN A 11 -9.85 -12.59 10.52
C GLN A 11 -8.53 -12.02 9.98
N THR A 12 -7.95 -12.68 8.97
CA THR A 12 -6.78 -12.21 8.22
C THR A 12 -6.99 -10.83 7.63
N VAL A 13 -8.13 -10.59 6.95
CA VAL A 13 -8.46 -9.27 6.37
C VAL A 13 -8.60 -8.22 7.47
N ALA A 14 -9.27 -8.53 8.58
CA ALA A 14 -9.44 -7.61 9.70
C ALA A 14 -8.10 -7.27 10.38
N ASP A 15 -7.19 -8.23 10.48
CA ASP A 15 -5.85 -8.02 11.04
C ASP A 15 -4.98 -7.14 10.13
N ILE A 16 -5.12 -7.28 8.80
CA ILE A 16 -4.52 -6.38 7.81
C ILE A 16 -5.04 -4.95 8.00
N GLU A 17 -6.36 -4.77 8.03
CA GLU A 17 -6.98 -3.45 8.21
C GLU A 17 -6.55 -2.80 9.54
N LYS A 18 -6.52 -3.57 10.62
CA LYS A 18 -6.12 -3.08 11.95
C LYS A 18 -4.64 -2.68 12.01
N ASN A 19 -3.77 -3.43 11.34
CA ASN A 19 -2.35 -3.08 11.23
C ASN A 19 -2.14 -1.80 10.40
N TYR A 20 -2.91 -1.63 9.33
CA TYR A 20 -2.92 -0.40 8.54
C TYR A 20 -3.44 0.80 9.33
N GLU A 21 -4.52 0.65 10.09
CA GLU A 21 -5.01 1.70 11.00
C GLU A 21 -4.02 2.05 12.12
N HIS A 22 -3.35 1.05 12.69
CA HIS A 22 -2.39 1.28 13.77
C HIS A 22 -1.20 2.10 13.29
N LEU A 23 -0.65 1.76 12.12
CA LEU A 23 0.47 2.48 11.54
C LEU A 23 0.07 3.88 11.07
N ALA A 24 -1.13 4.01 10.48
CA ALA A 24 -1.75 5.29 10.15
C ALA A 24 -1.78 6.21 11.39
N LYS A 25 -2.24 5.69 12.52
CA LYS A 25 -2.29 6.45 13.79
C LYS A 25 -0.91 6.80 14.35
N GLN A 26 0.08 5.92 14.25
CA GLN A 26 1.43 6.17 14.80
C GLN A 26 2.20 7.25 14.03
N GLU A 27 1.94 7.37 12.72
CA GLU A 27 2.72 8.22 11.81
C GLU A 27 1.93 9.47 11.35
N GLY A 28 0.76 9.70 11.97
CA GLY A 28 -0.15 10.81 11.65
C GLY A 28 -0.67 10.77 10.21
N VAL A 29 -0.76 9.57 9.65
CA VAL A 29 -1.12 9.27 8.27
C VAL A 29 -2.52 8.64 8.20
N GLY A 30 -3.19 8.73 7.06
CA GLY A 30 -4.54 8.18 6.86
C GLY A 30 -4.51 6.72 6.41
N TYR A 31 -5.69 6.12 6.24
CA TYR A 31 -5.87 4.75 5.73
C TYR A 31 -5.33 4.53 4.30
N VAL A 32 -4.98 5.59 3.58
CA VAL A 32 -4.64 5.57 2.15
C VAL A 32 -3.15 5.35 1.89
N GLU A 33 -2.26 5.81 2.78
CA GLU A 33 -0.83 5.53 2.70
C GLU A 33 -0.50 4.03 2.51
N PRO A 34 -1.09 3.11 3.31
CA PRO A 34 -1.16 1.67 3.04
C PRO A 34 -1.20 1.23 1.57
N ALA A 35 -2.22 1.68 0.84
CA ALA A 35 -2.49 1.30 -0.54
C ALA A 35 -1.39 1.82 -1.48
N VAL A 36 -0.93 3.05 -1.24
CA VAL A 36 0.17 3.65 -2.01
C VAL A 36 1.46 2.87 -1.77
N PHE A 37 1.79 2.56 -0.52
CA PHE A 37 3.02 1.83 -0.20
C PHE A 37 3.01 0.40 -0.73
N HIS A 38 1.90 -0.32 -0.62
CA HIS A 38 1.77 -1.67 -1.18
C HIS A 38 2.00 -1.66 -2.70
N MET A 39 1.36 -0.72 -3.42
CA MET A 39 1.57 -0.56 -4.85
C MET A 39 3.02 -0.28 -5.21
N LEU A 40 3.66 0.65 -4.50
CA LEU A 40 5.04 1.03 -4.79
C LEU A 40 6.07 0.00 -4.31
N TRP A 41 5.72 -0.86 -3.36
CA TRP A 41 6.62 -1.92 -2.91
C TRP A 41 6.67 -3.07 -3.91
N HIS A 42 5.53 -3.49 -4.44
CA HIS A 42 5.42 -4.68 -5.28
C HIS A 42 5.42 -4.38 -6.78
N TYR A 43 4.92 -3.21 -7.19
CA TYR A 43 4.62 -2.89 -8.59
C TYR A 43 5.24 -1.58 -9.07
N ALA A 44 6.15 -0.98 -8.29
CA ALA A 44 6.86 0.22 -8.75
C ALA A 44 7.68 -0.06 -10.02
N PRO A 45 7.83 0.93 -10.91
CA PRO A 45 7.26 2.28 -10.82
C PRO A 45 5.74 2.34 -11.13
N CYS A 46 5.00 3.18 -10.41
CA CYS A 46 3.53 3.29 -10.58
C CYS A 46 3.06 4.71 -10.93
N LEU A 47 1.99 4.80 -11.71
CA LEU A 47 1.25 6.05 -11.91
C LEU A 47 0.17 6.21 -10.83
N GLN A 48 -0.06 7.45 -10.36
CA GLN A 48 -1.13 7.75 -9.39
C GLN A 48 -2.50 7.26 -9.87
N LYS A 49 -2.78 7.37 -11.19
CA LYS A 49 -4.03 6.86 -11.80
C LYS A 49 -4.19 5.34 -11.64
N ASN A 50 -3.10 4.58 -11.66
CA ASN A 50 -3.14 3.12 -11.51
C ASN A 50 -3.42 2.75 -10.05
N ILE A 51 -2.78 3.44 -9.10
CA ILE A 51 -3.04 3.27 -7.66
C ILE A 51 -4.52 3.55 -7.36
N ALA A 52 -5.04 4.68 -7.85
CA ALA A 52 -6.45 5.03 -7.68
C ALA A 52 -7.41 3.99 -8.28
N HIS A 53 -7.08 3.47 -9.47
CA HIS A 53 -7.90 2.48 -10.15
C HIS A 53 -7.91 1.12 -9.43
N ILE A 54 -6.73 0.58 -9.09
CA ILE A 54 -6.61 -0.75 -8.48
C ILE A 54 -7.28 -0.78 -7.10
N TRP A 55 -7.05 0.25 -6.29
CA TRP A 55 -7.60 0.32 -4.93
C TRP A 55 -9.00 0.96 -4.86
N GLN A 56 -9.61 1.27 -6.02
CA GLN A 56 -10.92 1.92 -6.12
C GLN A 56 -11.04 3.20 -5.26
N LEU A 57 -9.95 3.98 -5.20
CA LEU A 57 -9.86 5.20 -4.42
C LEU A 57 -10.18 6.43 -5.27
N PRO A 58 -10.80 7.49 -4.70
CA PRO A 58 -10.96 8.75 -5.41
C PRO A 58 -9.60 9.32 -5.82
N LYS A 59 -9.49 9.80 -7.07
CA LYS A 59 -8.23 10.36 -7.61
C LYS A 59 -7.68 11.49 -6.74
N GLN A 60 -8.56 12.37 -6.25
CA GLN A 60 -8.16 13.48 -5.37
C GLN A 60 -7.51 12.99 -4.07
N THR A 61 -8.02 11.91 -3.49
CA THR A 61 -7.46 11.28 -2.29
C THR A 61 -6.06 10.77 -2.56
N VAL A 62 -5.86 9.97 -3.62
CA VAL A 62 -4.53 9.46 -3.99
C VAL A 62 -3.55 10.59 -4.27
N ASN A 63 -3.97 11.60 -5.05
CA ASN A 63 -3.11 12.74 -5.37
C ASN A 63 -2.65 13.49 -4.10
N ASN A 64 -3.57 13.73 -3.15
CA ASN A 64 -3.25 14.42 -1.90
C ASN A 64 -2.26 13.62 -1.05
N HIS A 65 -2.49 12.31 -0.87
CA HIS A 65 -1.58 11.46 -0.11
C HIS A 65 -0.21 11.33 -0.79
N CYS A 66 -0.17 11.13 -2.11
CA CYS A 66 1.10 11.12 -2.84
C CYS A 66 1.86 12.44 -2.70
N LYS A 67 1.17 13.58 -2.70
CA LYS A 67 1.80 14.89 -2.44
C LYS A 67 2.41 14.95 -1.04
N THR A 68 1.68 14.57 -0.01
CA THR A 68 2.19 14.51 1.37
C THR A 68 3.40 13.57 1.49
N LEU A 69 3.36 12.40 0.85
CA LEU A 69 4.46 11.44 0.88
C LEU A 69 5.70 11.92 0.14
N LEU A 70 5.54 12.68 -0.95
CA LEU A 70 6.62 13.37 -1.65
C LEU A 70 7.25 14.44 -0.74
N GLU A 71 6.43 15.24 -0.06
CA GLU A 71 6.88 16.27 0.89
C GLU A 71 7.62 15.67 2.09
N LYS A 72 7.18 14.50 2.58
CA LYS A 72 7.86 13.73 3.63
C LYS A 72 9.12 13.01 3.16
N GLY A 73 9.44 13.02 1.85
CA GLY A 73 10.60 12.33 1.28
C GLY A 73 10.49 10.81 1.24
N LEU A 74 9.31 10.23 1.47
CA LEU A 74 9.08 8.78 1.50
C LEU A 74 8.92 8.19 0.09
N ILE A 75 8.43 8.98 -0.86
CA ILE A 75 8.36 8.59 -2.27
C ILE A 75 9.08 9.63 -3.12
N THR A 76 9.48 9.25 -4.33
CA THR A 76 10.04 10.17 -5.33
C THR A 76 9.40 9.95 -6.69
N ALA A 77 9.41 11.01 -7.50
CA ALA A 77 8.90 10.97 -8.86
C ALA A 77 10.07 10.74 -9.84
N VAL A 78 9.93 9.72 -10.68
CA VAL A 78 10.83 9.43 -11.80
C VAL A 78 10.12 9.71 -13.12
N GLN A 79 10.91 10.05 -14.14
CA GLN A 79 10.37 10.33 -15.46
C GLN A 79 10.05 9.01 -16.17
N GLY A 80 8.83 8.89 -16.69
CA GLY A 80 8.47 7.81 -17.60
C GLY A 80 8.87 8.12 -19.04
N ASP A 81 8.55 7.19 -19.95
CA ASP A 81 8.83 7.33 -21.38
C ASP A 81 8.06 8.51 -22.01
N ASP A 82 6.81 8.74 -21.58
CA ASP A 82 6.12 10.01 -21.84
C ASP A 82 6.53 11.03 -20.78
N LYS A 83 7.14 12.14 -21.21
CA LYS A 83 7.63 13.22 -20.32
C LYS A 83 6.54 13.84 -19.45
N ARG A 84 5.26 13.65 -19.78
CA ARG A 84 4.10 14.14 -19.02
C ARG A 84 3.71 13.19 -17.88
N GLU A 85 4.15 11.93 -17.92
CA GLU A 85 3.86 10.95 -16.88
C GLU A 85 4.91 11.01 -15.77
N LYS A 86 4.44 11.29 -14.55
CA LYS A 86 5.24 11.18 -13.32
C LYS A 86 4.98 9.82 -12.70
N LEU A 87 5.96 8.94 -12.82
CA LEU A 87 5.98 7.65 -12.16
C LEU A 87 6.48 7.83 -10.72
N LEU A 88 5.90 7.09 -9.79
CA LEU A 88 6.27 7.11 -8.38
C LEU A 88 7.05 5.85 -8.04
N VAL A 89 8.05 6.01 -7.17
CA VAL A 89 8.81 4.92 -6.55
C VAL A 89 9.05 5.26 -5.07
N LEU A 90 9.33 4.25 -4.24
CA LEU A 90 9.80 4.47 -2.88
C LEU A 90 11.22 5.06 -2.89
N SER A 91 11.45 6.07 -2.05
CA SER A 91 12.82 6.48 -1.73
C SER A 91 13.50 5.45 -0.82
N GLU A 92 14.80 5.56 -0.57
CA GLU A 92 15.47 4.69 0.40
C GLU A 92 14.89 4.86 1.82
N GLN A 93 14.55 6.09 2.21
CA GLN A 93 13.84 6.37 3.46
C GLN A 93 12.45 5.71 3.47
N GLY A 94 11.71 5.81 2.37
CA GLY A 94 10.42 5.15 2.20
C GLY A 94 10.50 3.63 2.29
N LYS A 95 11.52 3.01 1.69
CA LYS A 95 11.75 1.57 1.80
C LYS A 95 12.02 1.16 3.24
N ALA A 96 12.89 1.88 3.95
CA ALA A 96 13.18 1.61 5.36
C ALA A 96 11.93 1.76 6.23
N PHE A 97 11.14 2.79 5.98
CA PHE A 97 9.88 3.06 6.67
C PHE A 97 8.83 1.96 6.42
N CYS A 98 8.64 1.54 5.17
CA CYS A 98 7.59 0.61 4.78
C CYS A 98 7.96 -0.86 5.02
N ARG A 99 9.24 -1.22 5.06
CA ARG A 99 9.70 -2.61 5.21
C ARG A 99 9.00 -3.39 6.34
N PRO A 100 8.96 -2.93 7.60
CA PRO A 100 8.31 -3.69 8.67
C PRO A 100 6.79 -3.86 8.44
N LEU A 101 6.15 -2.92 7.74
CA LEU A 101 4.75 -3.04 7.34
C LEU A 101 4.59 -4.11 6.26
N MET A 102 5.42 -4.06 5.21
CA MET A 102 5.35 -4.99 4.08
C MET A 102 5.68 -6.42 4.50
N GLU A 103 6.62 -6.62 5.42
CA GLU A 103 6.93 -7.93 6.00
C GLU A 103 5.74 -8.51 6.78
N LYS A 104 5.04 -7.67 7.58
CA LYS A 104 3.82 -8.10 8.29
C LYS A 104 2.71 -8.46 7.31
N LEU A 105 2.48 -7.64 6.28
CA LEU A 105 1.46 -7.90 5.26
C LEU A 105 1.76 -9.19 4.50
N ALA A 106 3.02 -9.40 4.10
CA ALA A 106 3.42 -10.63 3.41
C ALA A 106 3.17 -11.88 4.26
N HIS A 107 3.39 -11.82 5.58
CA HIS A 107 3.07 -12.94 6.47
C HIS A 107 1.58 -13.24 6.52
N ILE A 108 0.74 -12.20 6.57
CA ILE A 108 -0.71 -12.36 6.59
C ILE A 108 -1.23 -12.87 5.23
N GLU A 109 -0.70 -12.36 4.12
CA GLU A 109 -0.99 -12.85 2.76
C GLU A 109 -0.63 -14.34 2.60
N GLN A 110 0.52 -14.78 3.13
CA GLN A 110 0.92 -16.19 3.13
C GLN A 110 -0.03 -17.07 3.94
N GLN A 111 -0.47 -16.61 5.11
CA GLN A 111 -1.47 -17.33 5.92
C GLN A 111 -2.81 -17.43 5.19
N ALA A 112 -3.21 -16.38 4.46
CA ALA A 112 -4.44 -16.37 3.67
C ALA A 112 -4.39 -17.37 2.51
N LEU A 113 -3.25 -17.43 1.80
CA LEU A 113 -3.04 -18.34 0.66
C LEU A 113 -3.06 -19.81 1.08
N ALA A 114 -2.53 -20.14 2.26
CA ALA A 114 -2.55 -21.50 2.79
C ALA A 114 -3.97 -22.03 3.13
N ILE A 115 -5.00 -21.17 3.12
CA ILE A 115 -6.40 -21.54 3.38
C ILE A 115 -7.15 -21.86 2.08
N VAL A 116 -6.66 -21.39 0.92
CA VAL A 116 -7.28 -21.61 -0.39
C VAL A 116 -6.65 -22.76 -1.19
N GLU A 117 -5.54 -23.32 -0.72
CA GLU A 117 -4.94 -24.58 -1.20
C GLU A 117 -5.56 -25.82 -0.52
#